data_AF-A0A382V490-F1
#
_entry.id   AF-A0A382V490-F1
#
_cell.length_a   1.000
_cell.length_b   1.000
_cell.length_c   1.000
_cell.angle_alpha   90.00
_cell.angle_beta   90.00
_cell.angle_gamma   90.00
#
_symmetry.space_group_name_H-M   'P 1'
#
loop_
_entity.id
_entity.type
_entity.pdbx_description
1 polymer ?
#
loop_
_entity_poly.entity_id
_entity_poly.type
_entity_poly.pdbx_seq_one_letter_code
_entity_poly.pdbx_strand_id
1 'polypeptide(L)'
;YPVPNPEFPFLGVHFTNTIHGEVEAGPNAVFAFAREGYNMTTFNIMETLGTVSYRGFWAMTQRYWKQGFQEFHRSLSKAAFVRSLQRLVPEIESNHLTKGEAGVRAQEVERTGQLTDDFRISATGNAIHIRNAPSPGATASLAIGNDIANIAAESFGLAT
;
A
#
# COMPACT_ATOMS: atom_id res chain seq x y z
N TYR A 1 -10.69 7.93 12.01
CA TYR A 1 -10.58 7.65 10.56
C TYR A 1 -11.51 8.58 9.79
N PRO A 2 -11.14 8.99 8.55
CA PRO A 2 -12.06 9.65 7.65
C PRO A 2 -13.06 8.65 7.05
N VAL A 3 -14.19 9.13 6.53
CA VAL A 3 -15.11 8.31 5.75
C VAL A 3 -14.39 7.82 4.48
N PRO A 4 -14.39 6.50 4.18
CA PRO A 4 -13.73 5.98 2.98
C PRO A 4 -14.32 6.58 1.69
N ASN A 5 -13.45 6.89 0.72
CA ASN A 5 -13.88 7.26 -0.62
C ASN A 5 -13.93 5.98 -1.49
N PRO A 6 -15.11 5.55 -1.98
CA PRO A 6 -15.23 4.37 -2.83
C PRO A 6 -14.40 4.44 -4.12
N GLU A 7 -14.09 5.65 -4.59
CA GLU A 7 -13.31 5.86 -5.81
C GLU A 7 -11.79 5.75 -5.57
N PHE A 8 -11.34 5.61 -4.32
CA PHE A 8 -9.92 5.61 -3.98
C PHE A 8 -9.60 4.49 -2.97
N PRO A 9 -8.75 3.51 -3.32
CA PRO A 9 -8.56 2.31 -2.51
C PRO A 9 -7.71 2.54 -1.25
N PHE A 10 -7.09 3.72 -1.10
CA PHE A 10 -6.32 4.05 0.10
C PHE A 10 -7.14 4.92 1.04
N LEU A 11 -7.15 4.58 2.32
CA LEU A 11 -7.69 5.46 3.33
C LEU A 11 -6.83 6.74 3.40
N GLY A 12 -7.48 7.89 3.42
CA GLY A 12 -6.81 9.15 3.73
C GLY A 12 -6.19 9.14 5.13
N VAL A 13 -5.55 10.25 5.49
CA VAL A 13 -4.89 10.40 6.79
C VAL A 13 -5.81 10.00 7.95
N HIS A 14 -5.25 9.26 8.89
CA HIS A 14 -5.92 8.81 10.09
C HIS A 14 -4.93 8.75 11.25
N PHE A 15 -5.48 8.52 12.44
CA PHE A 15 -4.73 8.32 13.67
C PHE A 15 -4.93 6.88 14.13
N THR A 16 -3.83 6.23 14.49
CA THR A 16 -3.82 4.86 15.03
C THR A 16 -3.11 4.88 16.37
N ASN A 17 -3.76 4.38 17.42
CA ASN A 17 -3.11 4.20 18.71
C ASN A 17 -2.25 2.94 18.66
N THR A 18 -0.98 3.05 19.04
CA THR A 18 -0.08 1.90 19.14
C THR A 18 -0.25 1.21 20.50
N ILE A 19 0.22 -0.03 20.58
CA ILE A 19 0.26 -0.78 21.86
C ILE A 19 1.20 -0.16 22.90
N HIS A 20 2.07 0.77 22.47
CA HIS A 20 3.03 1.45 23.33
C HIS A 20 2.50 2.80 23.86
N GLY A 21 1.23 3.13 23.58
CA GLY A 21 0.62 4.39 24.01
C GLY A 21 0.96 5.60 23.15
N GLU A 22 1.62 5.37 22.02
CA GLU A 22 1.89 6.41 21.02
C GLU A 22 0.72 6.52 20.02
N VAL A 23 0.68 7.61 19.28
CA VAL A 23 -0.31 7.82 18.22
C VAL A 23 0.42 8.01 16.90
N GLU A 24 0.21 7.09 15.98
CA GLU A 24 0.70 7.21 14.61
C GLU A 24 -0.30 8.01 13.78
N ALA A 25 0.21 8.98 13.04
CA ALA A 25 -0.55 9.77 12.08
C ALA A 25 -0.12 9.41 10.66
N GLY A 26 -1.05 9.00 9.81
CA GLY A 26 -0.73 8.62 8.44
C GLY A 26 -1.82 7.77 7.78
N PRO A 27 -1.47 7.04 6.70
CA PRO A 27 -0.28 7.22 5.88
C PRO A 27 -0.49 8.32 4.82
N ASN A 28 0.61 8.65 4.15
CA ASN A 28 0.54 9.17 2.78
C ASN A 28 0.98 8.04 1.85
N ALA A 29 0.29 7.86 0.74
CA ALA A 29 0.55 6.76 -0.19
C ALA A 29 1.12 7.32 -1.49
N VAL A 30 2.44 7.25 -1.63
CA VAL A 30 3.13 7.67 -2.86
C VAL A 30 3.77 6.48 -3.55
N PHE A 31 4.06 6.67 -4.84
CA PHE A 31 4.75 5.68 -5.63
C PHE A 31 6.20 5.51 -5.13
N ALA A 32 6.60 4.27 -4.86
CA ALA A 32 7.98 3.91 -4.51
C ALA A 32 8.79 3.58 -5.76
N PHE A 33 9.96 4.19 -5.91
CA PHE A 33 10.86 3.98 -7.06
C PHE A 33 11.82 2.78 -6.89
N ALA A 34 11.58 1.98 -5.85
CA ALA A 34 12.25 0.71 -5.61
C ALA A 34 11.31 -0.22 -4.81
N ARG A 35 11.41 -1.53 -5.00
CA ARG A 35 10.62 -2.55 -4.28
C ARG A 35 10.86 -2.53 -2.78
N GLU A 36 12.06 -2.14 -2.35
CA GLU A 36 12.45 -1.93 -0.96
C GLU A 36 12.79 -0.45 -0.69
N GLY A 37 12.02 0.45 -1.31
CA GLY A 37 12.19 1.90 -1.22
C GLY A 37 11.62 2.52 0.07
N TYR A 38 12.18 2.19 1.23
CA TYR A 38 11.72 2.71 2.53
C TYR A 38 12.13 4.18 2.80
N ASN A 39 12.89 4.80 1.90
CA ASN A 39 13.20 6.24 1.94
C ASN A 39 12.75 6.92 0.66
N MET A 40 12.32 8.17 0.76
CA MET A 40 11.89 9.00 -0.38
C MET A 40 12.96 9.17 -1.46
N THR A 41 14.25 9.03 -1.10
CA THR A 41 15.39 9.16 -2.00
C THR A 41 15.86 7.83 -2.56
N THR A 42 15.32 6.70 -2.10
CA THR A 42 15.71 5.39 -2.62
C THR A 42 15.15 5.23 -4.02
N PHE A 43 16.04 4.99 -4.97
CA PHE A 43 15.70 4.89 -6.38
C PHE A 43 16.44 3.71 -7.02
N ASN A 44 15.70 2.83 -7.69
CA ASN A 44 16.27 1.76 -8.51
C ASN A 44 15.81 1.97 -9.96
N ILE A 45 16.77 2.23 -10.85
CA ILE A 45 16.47 2.53 -12.25
C ILE A 45 15.84 1.35 -12.99
N MET A 46 16.31 0.13 -12.75
CA MET A 46 15.82 -1.06 -13.44
C MET A 46 14.38 -1.39 -13.01
N GLU A 47 14.09 -1.27 -11.71
CA GLU A 47 12.74 -1.50 -11.19
C GLU A 47 11.76 -0.40 -11.59
N THR A 48 12.22 0.84 -11.60
CA THR A 48 11.43 1.98 -12.09
C THR A 48 11.11 1.80 -13.57
N LEU A 49 12.10 1.47 -14.40
CA LEU A 49 11.92 1.19 -15.84
C LEU A 49 10.96 0.01 -16.07
N GLY A 50 11.09 -1.07 -15.28
CA GLY A 50 10.14 -2.18 -15.31
C GLY A 50 8.70 -1.74 -15.00
N THR A 51 8.53 -0.81 -14.07
CA THR A 51 7.20 -0.30 -13.70
C THR A 51 6.63 0.64 -14.77
N VAL A 52 7.41 1.61 -15.25
CA VAL A 52 6.93 2.56 -16.28
C VAL A 52 6.77 1.93 -17.65
N SER A 53 7.45 0.81 -17.95
CA SER A 53 7.23 0.06 -19.19
C SER A 53 5.94 -0.78 -19.14
N TYR A 54 5.36 -1.00 -17.97
CA TYR A 54 4.13 -1.75 -17.81
C TYR A 54 2.89 -0.92 -18.18
N ARG A 55 2.10 -1.37 -19.16
CA ARG A 55 0.90 -0.65 -19.63
C ARG A 55 -0.11 -0.34 -18.52
N GLY A 56 -0.26 -1.25 -17.55
CA GLY A 56 -1.19 -1.06 -16.43
C GLY A 56 -0.85 0.15 -15.58
N PHE A 57 0.44 0.48 -15.44
CA PHE A 57 0.90 1.66 -14.70
C PHE A 57 0.34 2.97 -15.29
N TRP A 58 0.36 3.11 -16.61
CA TRP A 58 -0.15 4.31 -17.28
C TRP A 58 -1.67 4.40 -17.22
N ALA A 59 -2.37 3.28 -17.40
CA ALA A 59 -3.82 3.24 -17.27
C ALA A 59 -4.28 3.61 -15.83
N MET A 60 -3.57 3.09 -14.82
CA MET A 60 -3.79 3.44 -13.41
C MET A 60 -3.48 4.92 -13.17
N THR A 61 -2.34 5.41 -13.64
CA THR A 61 -1.93 6.81 -13.45
C THR A 61 -2.95 7.77 -14.06
N GLN A 62 -3.43 7.50 -15.28
CA GLN A 62 -4.46 8.32 -15.93
C GLN A 62 -5.76 8.38 -15.12
N ARG A 63 -6.11 7.31 -14.40
CA ARG A 63 -7.31 7.27 -13.55
C ARG A 63 -7.13 8.00 -12.23
N TYR A 64 -5.96 7.90 -11.61
CA TYR A 64 -5.71 8.37 -10.24
C TYR A 64 -4.72 9.54 -10.12
N TRP A 65 -4.35 10.21 -11.22
CA TRP A 65 -3.29 11.24 -11.23
C TRP A 65 -3.56 12.39 -10.25
N LYS A 66 -4.82 12.83 -10.10
CA LYS A 66 -5.17 13.94 -9.19
C LYS A 66 -4.89 13.55 -7.74
N GLN A 67 -5.33 12.36 -7.35
CA GLN A 67 -5.13 11.80 -6.02
C GLN A 67 -3.65 11.54 -5.78
N GLY A 68 -2.94 10.93 -6.73
CA GLY A 68 -1.50 10.71 -6.66
C GLY A 68 -0.72 12.01 -6.43
N PHE A 69 -1.05 13.08 -7.17
CA PHE A 69 -0.40 14.38 -6.97
C PHE A 69 -0.69 14.98 -5.58
N GLN A 70 -1.92 14.84 -5.09
CA GLN A 70 -2.27 15.27 -3.72
C GLN A 70 -1.50 14.49 -2.66
N GLU A 71 -1.35 13.18 -2.84
CA GLU A 71 -0.55 12.33 -1.95
C GLU A 71 0.93 12.73 -1.95
N PHE A 72 1.51 13.01 -3.12
CA PHE A 72 2.88 13.53 -3.23
C PHE A 72 3.04 14.89 -2.54
N HIS A 73 2.12 15.83 -2.78
CA HIS A 73 2.15 17.13 -2.12
C HIS A 73 2.09 16.99 -0.59
N ARG A 74 1.19 16.14 -0.09
CA ARG A 74 1.03 15.87 1.34
C ARG A 74 2.24 15.16 1.94
N SER A 75 2.91 14.30 1.17
CA SER A 75 4.12 13.58 1.58
C SER A 75 5.35 14.47 1.67
N LEU A 76 5.48 15.45 0.79
CA LEU A 76 6.63 16.35 0.73
C LEU A 76 6.45 17.59 1.62
N SER A 77 5.21 17.97 1.95
CA SER A 77 4.91 19.15 2.76
C SER A 77 4.35 18.79 4.13
N LYS A 78 5.17 18.94 5.17
CA LYS A 78 4.72 18.79 6.58
C LYS A 78 3.51 19.67 6.89
N ALA A 79 3.47 20.90 6.37
CA ALA A 79 2.35 21.81 6.56
C ALA A 79 1.05 21.29 5.90
N ALA A 80 1.13 20.71 4.70
CA ALA A 80 -0.03 20.11 4.04
C ALA A 80 -0.53 18.86 4.77
N PHE A 81 0.40 18.07 5.33
CA PHE A 81 0.07 16.92 6.17
C PHE A 81 -0.66 17.35 7.46
N VAL A 82 -0.13 18.34 8.19
CA VAL A 82 -0.78 18.92 9.39
C VAL A 82 -2.19 19.40 9.05
N ARG A 83 -2.38 20.18 7.98
CA ARG A 83 -3.71 20.65 7.56
C ARG A 83 -4.69 19.52 7.25
N SER A 84 -4.18 18.38 6.77
CA SER A 84 -5.02 17.22 6.48
C SER A 84 -5.45 16.53 7.77
N LEU A 85 -4.55 16.40 8.75
CA LEU A 85 -4.82 15.85 10.07
C LEU A 85 -5.78 16.73 10.89
N GLN A 86 -5.67 18.05 10.76
CA GLN A 86 -6.55 19.02 11.42
C GLN A 86 -8.02 18.91 11.03
N ARG A 87 -8.34 18.22 9.93
CA ARG A 87 -9.75 17.88 9.59
C ARG A 87 -10.36 16.86 10.55
N LEU A 88 -9.52 16.06 11.22
CA LEU A 88 -9.94 15.07 12.20
C LEU A 88 -9.68 15.54 13.64
N VAL A 89 -8.54 16.19 13.88
CA VAL A 89 -8.15 16.71 15.20
C VAL A 89 -7.60 18.14 15.03
N PRO A 90 -8.46 19.19 15.12
CA PRO A 90 -8.10 20.58 14.84
C PRO A 90 -6.92 21.13 15.66
N GLU A 91 -6.71 20.61 16.86
CA GLU A 91 -5.70 21.04 17.82
C GLU A 91 -4.28 20.54 17.49
N ILE A 92 -4.13 19.70 16.46
CA ILE A 92 -2.81 19.21 16.05
C ILE A 92 -1.99 20.33 15.43
N GLU A 93 -0.79 20.51 15.95
CA GLU A 93 0.21 21.46 15.48
C GLU A 93 1.42 20.73 14.89
N SER A 94 2.26 21.46 14.15
CA SER A 94 3.45 20.89 13.50
C SER A 94 4.48 20.34 14.49
N ASN A 95 4.58 20.93 15.68
CA ASN A 95 5.47 20.50 16.77
C ASN A 95 5.02 19.18 17.45
N HIS A 96 3.75 18.80 17.33
CA HIS A 96 3.23 17.52 17.83
C HIS A 96 3.65 16.33 16.95
N LEU A 97 4.16 16.59 15.74
CA LEU A 97 4.51 15.56 14.77
C LEU A 97 6.02 15.35 14.67
N THR A 98 6.44 14.12 14.96
CA THR A 98 7.77 13.58 14.63
C THR A 98 7.70 12.74 13.35
N LYS A 99 8.85 12.47 12.74
CA LYS A 99 8.90 11.65 11.53
C LYS A 99 8.72 10.19 11.92
N GLY A 100 7.68 9.54 11.39
CA GLY A 100 7.47 8.11 11.54
C GLY A 100 8.28 7.27 10.55
N GLU A 101 8.11 5.95 10.65
CA GLU A 101 8.68 4.99 9.71
C GLU A 101 7.89 4.95 8.40
N ALA A 102 8.49 4.39 7.36
CA ALA A 102 7.84 4.16 6.08
C ALA A 102 7.58 2.67 5.88
N GLY A 103 6.49 2.35 5.18
CA GLY A 103 6.19 0.99 4.73
C GLY A 103 6.05 0.96 3.21
N VAL A 104 6.45 -0.14 2.59
CA VAL A 104 6.20 -0.40 1.17
C VAL A 104 5.11 -1.46 1.05
N ARG A 105 4.02 -1.12 0.38
CA ARG A 105 2.94 -2.07 0.07
C ARG A 105 3.09 -2.54 -1.36
N ALA A 106 3.26 -3.85 -1.53
CA ALA A 106 3.08 -4.48 -2.83
C ALA A 106 1.59 -4.47 -3.18
N GLN A 107 1.25 -3.95 -4.36
CA GLN A 107 -0.11 -3.79 -4.83
C GLN A 107 -0.16 -4.25 -6.29
N GLU A 108 -0.98 -5.27 -6.57
CA GLU A 108 -1.19 -5.73 -7.94
C GLU A 108 -1.97 -4.68 -8.73
N VAL A 109 -1.46 -4.38 -9.92
CA VAL A 109 -2.06 -3.49 -10.92
C VAL A 109 -2.34 -4.31 -12.17
N GLU A 110 -3.60 -4.45 -12.55
CA GLU A 110 -3.99 -5.13 -13.77
C GLU A 110 -3.57 -4.34 -15.02
N ARG A 111 -3.55 -4.99 -16.18
CA ARG A 111 -3.23 -4.33 -17.46
C ARG A 111 -4.22 -3.22 -17.82
N THR A 112 -5.43 -3.27 -17.25
CA THR A 112 -6.49 -2.25 -17.34
C THR A 112 -6.23 -1.03 -16.46
N GLY A 113 -5.24 -1.08 -15.57
CA GLY A 113 -4.97 -0.06 -14.56
C GLY A 113 -5.80 -0.21 -13.28
N GLN A 114 -6.59 -1.28 -13.16
CA GLN A 114 -7.31 -1.60 -11.94
C GLN A 114 -6.37 -2.07 -10.84
N LEU A 115 -6.63 -1.60 -9.62
CA LEU A 115 -5.94 -2.04 -8.41
C LEU A 115 -6.72 -3.21 -7.83
N THR A 116 -6.06 -4.33 -7.62
CA THR A 116 -6.71 -5.52 -7.04
C THR A 116 -6.89 -5.34 -5.54
N ASP A 117 -8.13 -5.37 -5.05
CA ASP A 117 -8.42 -5.15 -3.62
C ASP A 117 -8.36 -6.45 -2.78
N ASP A 118 -8.35 -7.61 -3.42
CA ASP A 118 -8.41 -8.93 -2.76
C ASP A 118 -7.14 -9.76 -2.98
N PHE A 119 -7.01 -10.89 -2.28
CA PHE A 119 -5.91 -11.82 -2.44
C PHE A 119 -5.85 -12.36 -3.87
N ARG A 120 -4.65 -12.34 -4.45
CA ARG A 120 -4.39 -12.95 -5.76
C ARG A 120 -3.28 -13.98 -5.64
N ILE A 121 -3.70 -15.23 -5.62
CA ILE A 121 -2.81 -16.39 -5.53
C ILE A 121 -2.92 -17.19 -6.83
N SER A 122 -1.78 -17.65 -7.35
CA SER A 122 -1.75 -18.52 -8.53
C SER A 122 -0.66 -19.58 -8.39
N ALA A 123 -1.00 -20.83 -8.68
CA ALA A 123 -0.07 -21.94 -8.68
C ALA A 123 0.44 -22.24 -10.11
N THR A 124 1.70 -22.66 -10.19
CA THR A 124 2.32 -23.32 -11.32
C THR A 124 2.76 -24.71 -10.89
N GLY A 125 3.30 -25.53 -11.81
CA GLY A 125 3.70 -26.90 -11.47
C GLY A 125 4.76 -27.01 -10.37
N ASN A 126 5.50 -25.94 -10.06
CA ASN A 126 6.58 -25.96 -9.06
C ASN A 126 6.61 -24.73 -8.13
N ALA A 127 5.64 -23.83 -8.21
CA ALA A 127 5.61 -22.63 -7.38
C ALA A 127 4.19 -22.13 -7.11
N ILE A 128 4.00 -21.50 -5.96
CA ILE A 128 2.80 -20.72 -5.64
C ILE A 128 3.21 -19.26 -5.56
N HIS A 129 2.52 -18.41 -6.33
CA HIS A 129 2.76 -16.98 -6.38
C HIS A 129 1.66 -16.24 -5.62
N ILE A 130 2.04 -15.59 -4.54
CA ILE A 130 1.19 -14.65 -3.80
C ILE A 130 1.43 -13.27 -4.42
N ARG A 131 0.59 -12.88 -5.38
CA ARG A 131 0.79 -11.67 -6.19
C ARG A 131 0.19 -10.44 -5.53
N ASN A 132 -0.90 -10.61 -4.81
CA ASN A 132 -1.56 -9.55 -4.07
C ASN A 132 -2.01 -10.10 -2.73
N ALA A 133 -1.61 -9.45 -1.64
CA ALA A 133 -2.10 -9.72 -0.30
C ALA A 133 -2.27 -8.40 0.45
N PRO A 134 -3.23 -7.56 0.02
CA PRO A 134 -3.44 -6.25 0.60
C PRO A 134 -4.02 -6.35 2.01
N SER A 135 -4.22 -5.20 2.66
CA SER A 135 -4.87 -5.14 3.97
C SER A 135 -6.25 -5.82 3.94
N PRO A 136 -6.59 -6.66 4.94
CA PRO A 136 -5.88 -6.88 6.21
C PRO A 136 -4.98 -8.13 6.20
N GLY A 137 -3.94 -8.17 5.35
CA GLY A 137 -3.04 -9.33 5.22
C GLY A 137 -2.40 -9.81 6.54
N ALA A 138 -2.00 -8.90 7.45
CA ALA A 138 -1.44 -9.31 8.74
C ALA A 138 -2.48 -10.01 9.64
N THR A 139 -3.69 -9.45 9.74
CA THR A 139 -4.79 -10.00 10.54
C THR A 139 -5.29 -11.33 9.98
N ALA A 140 -5.35 -11.45 8.65
CA ALA A 140 -5.80 -12.66 7.96
C ALA A 140 -4.68 -13.69 7.69
N SER A 141 -3.46 -13.45 8.19
CA SER A 141 -2.26 -14.22 7.84
C SER A 141 -2.39 -15.74 8.08
N LEU A 142 -3.02 -16.16 9.19
CA LEU A 142 -3.24 -17.58 9.49
C LEU A 142 -4.23 -18.23 8.53
N ALA A 143 -5.31 -17.52 8.17
CA ALA A 143 -6.30 -18.02 7.21
C ALA A 143 -5.68 -18.14 5.81
N ILE A 144 -4.97 -17.10 5.37
CA ILE A 144 -4.22 -17.10 4.09
C ILE A 144 -3.18 -18.23 4.08
N GLY A 145 -2.49 -18.45 5.20
CA GLY A 145 -1.53 -19.53 5.35
C GLY A 145 -2.15 -20.91 5.14
N ASN A 146 -3.32 -21.15 5.72
CA ASN A 146 -4.08 -22.39 5.51
C ASN A 146 -4.51 -22.56 4.04
N ASP A 147 -5.01 -21.49 3.41
CA ASP A 147 -5.41 -21.52 2.00
C ASP A 147 -4.21 -21.84 1.09
N ILE A 148 -3.05 -21.25 1.35
CA ILE A 148 -1.81 -21.55 0.62
C ILE A 148 -1.38 -23.00 0.83
N ALA A 149 -1.48 -23.53 2.06
CA ALA A 149 -1.13 -24.92 2.35
C ALA A 149 -2.04 -25.90 1.60
N ASN A 150 -3.34 -25.61 1.50
CA ASN A 150 -4.29 -26.39 0.71
C ASN A 150 -3.96 -26.35 -0.79
N ILE A 151 -3.68 -25.15 -1.33
CA ILE A 151 -3.26 -25.00 -2.73
C ILE A 151 -1.97 -25.80 -3.00
N ALA A 152 -1.04 -25.83 -2.05
CA ALA A 152 0.20 -26.61 -2.17
C ALA A 152 -0.05 -28.12 -2.16
N ALA A 153 -0.94 -28.59 -1.28
CA ALA A 153 -1.32 -30.00 -1.24
C ALA A 153 -1.92 -30.45 -2.58
N GLU A 154 -2.84 -29.66 -3.13
CA GLU A 154 -3.48 -29.95 -4.42
C GLU A 154 -2.51 -29.83 -5.60
N SER A 155 -1.73 -28.74 -5.67
CA SER A 155 -0.88 -28.44 -6.82
C SER A 155 0.36 -29.32 -6.91
N PHE A 156 0.87 -29.80 -5.76
CA PHE A 156 2.10 -30.58 -5.68
C PHE A 156 1.89 -32.03 -5.23
N GLY A 157 0.65 -32.45 -4.98
CA GLY A 157 0.34 -33.82 -4.55
C GLY A 157 0.94 -34.17 -3.18
N LEU A 158 1.00 -33.21 -2.26
CA LEU A 158 1.49 -33.43 -0.90
C LEU A 158 0.36 -34.09 -0.08
N ALA A 159 0.69 -35.11 0.71
CA ALA A 159 -0.26 -35.68 1.65
C ALA A 159 -0.56 -34.66 2.76
N THR A 160 -1.83 -34.31 2.93
CA THR A 160 -2.35 -33.45 4.02
C THR A 160 -2.53 -34.22 5.32
#